data_AF-A0A0B7AJK8-F1
#
_entry.id   AF-A0A0B7AJK8-F1
#
_cell.length_a   1.000
_cell.length_b   1.000
_cell.length_c   1.000
_cell.angle_alpha   90.00
_cell.angle_beta   90.00
_cell.angle_gamma   90.00
#
_symmetry.space_group_name_H-M   'P 1'
#
loop_
_entity.id
_entity.type
_entity.pdbx_description
1 polymer ?
#
loop_
_entity_poly.entity_id
_entity_poly.type
_entity_poly.pdbx_seq_one_letter_code
_entity_poly.pdbx_strand_id
1 'polypeptide(L)'
;MQRGDFDNLPGRGKPLDNSDYNPFIDLTTHNINKILVNNGFKPEWIMLSKEIRDDITVARGKLAVVRERLGPPPFSDQDNVKWTFHVDKFKASVQEINTKINKFNFIVPFMENQMVHYNIEGNIEKVINNPSRYIQADANGRPLYADSVSMQSDNKNENTTIQWKEVWSNIKQVFTVR
;
A
#
# COMPACT_ATOMS: atom_id res chain seq x y z
N MET A 1 36.64 53.91 12.22
CA MET A 1 36.38 52.69 11.44
C MET A 1 35.44 53.07 10.31
N GLN A 2 35.98 53.43 9.14
CA GLN A 2 35.22 54.04 8.02
C GLN A 2 35.88 53.75 6.65
N ARG A 3 36.68 52.68 6.55
CA ARG A 3 37.25 52.24 5.27
C ARG A 3 36.19 51.38 4.59
N GLY A 4 35.69 51.83 3.45
CA GLY A 4 34.66 51.18 2.63
C GLY A 4 35.10 49.86 1.99
N ASP A 5 35.82 49.02 2.72
CA ASP A 5 36.36 47.74 2.25
C ASP A 5 35.25 46.71 1.94
N PHE A 6 33.99 47.03 2.27
CA PHE A 6 32.80 46.24 1.97
C PHE A 6 31.95 46.82 0.83
N ASP A 7 32.29 47.99 0.29
CA ASP A 7 31.46 48.62 -0.76
C ASP A 7 31.64 47.98 -2.15
N ASN A 8 32.74 47.26 -2.38
CA ASN A 8 33.07 46.61 -3.65
C ASN A 8 33.19 45.09 -3.52
N LEU A 9 32.25 44.46 -2.80
CA LEU A 9 32.17 43.01 -2.75
C LEU A 9 31.57 42.46 -4.07
N PRO A 10 32.18 41.42 -4.67
CA PRO A 10 31.62 40.77 -5.85
C PRO A 10 30.25 40.17 -5.51
N GLY A 11 29.21 40.59 -6.23
CA GLY A 11 27.83 40.10 -6.04
C GLY A 11 26.88 41.03 -5.29
N ARG A 12 27.34 42.22 -4.86
CA ARG A 12 26.46 43.24 -4.25
C ARG A 12 25.31 43.62 -5.22
N GLY A 13 24.07 43.50 -4.75
CA GLY A 13 22.87 43.88 -5.52
C GLY A 13 22.40 42.86 -6.57
N LYS A 14 23.09 41.72 -6.75
CA LYS A 14 22.54 40.62 -7.54
C LYS A 14 21.54 39.84 -6.68
N PRO A 15 20.37 39.46 -7.22
CA PRO A 15 19.47 38.57 -6.51
C PRO A 15 20.19 37.27 -6.18
N LEU A 16 19.93 36.73 -4.99
CA LEU A 16 20.43 35.41 -4.61
C LEU A 16 19.92 34.40 -5.65
N ASP A 17 20.83 33.57 -6.15
CA ASP A 17 20.46 32.47 -7.02
C ASP A 17 19.73 31.41 -6.18
N ASN A 18 18.40 31.46 -6.21
CA ASN A 18 17.53 30.47 -5.56
C ASN A 18 17.30 29.25 -6.46
N SER A 19 18.16 28.99 -7.44
CA SER A 19 18.07 27.75 -8.18
C SER A 19 18.35 26.58 -7.24
N ASP A 20 17.48 25.57 -7.25
CA ASP A 20 17.71 24.26 -6.61
C ASP A 20 18.84 23.47 -7.33
N TYR A 21 19.80 24.17 -7.91
CA TYR A 21 20.88 23.63 -8.70
C TYR A 21 21.99 23.15 -7.75
N ASN A 22 22.14 21.83 -7.68
CA ASN A 22 23.25 21.22 -6.96
C ASN A 22 24.52 21.31 -7.82
N PRO A 23 25.57 22.05 -7.39
CA PRO A 23 26.81 22.21 -8.16
C PRO A 23 27.58 20.91 -8.38
N PHE A 24 27.28 19.86 -7.61
CA PHE A 24 27.90 18.54 -7.72
C PHE A 24 27.19 17.61 -8.71
N ILE A 25 26.09 18.06 -9.34
CA ILE A 25 25.31 17.27 -10.30
C ILE A 25 25.46 17.91 -11.68
N ASP A 26 25.68 17.08 -12.71
CA ASP A 26 25.73 17.57 -14.08
C ASP A 26 24.35 18.09 -14.53
N LEU A 27 24.36 19.01 -15.49
CA LEU A 27 23.14 19.66 -15.96
C LEU A 27 22.11 18.65 -16.51
N THR A 28 22.57 17.58 -17.14
CA THR A 28 21.70 16.54 -17.70
C THR A 28 20.95 15.81 -16.59
N THR A 29 21.65 15.33 -15.56
CA THR A 29 21.02 14.65 -14.41
C THR A 29 20.08 15.57 -13.64
N HIS A 30 20.46 16.82 -13.43
CA HIS A 30 19.57 17.80 -12.79
C HIS A 30 18.26 17.97 -13.57
N ASN A 31 18.36 18.13 -14.90
CA ASN A 31 17.18 18.28 -15.76
C ASN A 31 16.31 17.01 -15.76
N ILE A 32 16.91 15.82 -15.81
CA ILE A 32 16.17 14.55 -15.73
C ILE A 32 15.42 14.45 -14.40
N ASN A 33 16.09 14.68 -13.28
CA ASN A 33 15.45 14.64 -11.96
C ASN A 33 14.31 15.64 -11.84
N LYS A 34 14.50 16.86 -12.37
CA LYS A 34 13.47 17.90 -12.42
C LYS A 34 12.26 17.47 -13.25
N ILE A 35 12.47 16.87 -14.42
CA ILE A 35 11.39 16.34 -15.27
C ILE A 35 10.64 15.22 -14.55
N LEU A 36 11.34 14.29 -13.91
CA LEU A 36 10.73 13.19 -13.16
C LEU A 36 9.85 13.72 -12.02
N VAL A 37 10.37 14.65 -11.22
CA VAL A 37 9.62 15.28 -10.11
C VAL A 37 8.40 16.04 -10.63
N ASN A 38 8.54 16.82 -11.70
CA ASN A 38 7.43 17.57 -12.30
C ASN A 38 6.31 16.67 -12.84
N ASN A 39 6.65 15.47 -13.33
CA ASN A 39 5.68 14.47 -13.75
C ASN A 39 5.12 13.62 -12.60
N GLY A 40 5.50 13.91 -11.35
CA GLY A 40 5.04 13.16 -10.18
C GLY A 40 5.60 11.75 -10.09
N PHE A 41 6.74 11.48 -10.73
CA PHE A 41 7.40 10.18 -10.65
C PHE A 41 7.78 9.85 -9.20
N LYS A 42 7.47 8.63 -8.77
CA LYS A 42 7.80 8.13 -7.44
C LYS A 42 8.74 6.94 -7.57
N PRO A 43 9.90 6.95 -6.91
CA PRO A 43 10.75 5.78 -6.81
C PRO A 43 10.00 4.55 -6.32
N GLU A 44 10.37 3.38 -6.83
CA GLU A 44 9.71 2.11 -6.52
C GLU A 44 9.61 1.84 -5.02
N TRP A 45 10.68 2.11 -4.26
CA TRP A 45 10.69 1.90 -2.82
C TRP A 45 9.66 2.76 -2.07
N ILE A 46 9.33 3.97 -2.58
CA ILE A 46 8.27 4.80 -1.99
C ILE A 46 6.90 4.13 -2.19
N MET A 47 6.65 3.64 -3.41
CA MET A 47 5.41 2.95 -3.74
C MET A 47 5.25 1.66 -2.94
N LEU A 48 6.31 0.85 -2.89
CA LEU A 48 6.32 -0.42 -2.15
C LEU A 48 6.15 -0.19 -0.64
N SER A 49 6.77 0.85 -0.09
CA SER A 49 6.59 1.24 1.32
C SER A 49 5.13 1.60 1.62
N LYS A 50 4.45 2.28 0.69
CA LYS A 50 3.02 2.58 0.83
C LYS A 50 2.19 1.29 0.76
N GLU A 51 2.46 0.44 -0.23
CA GLU A 51 1.77 -0.84 -0.41
C GLU A 51 1.87 -1.74 0.82
N ILE A 52 3.06 -1.88 1.41
CA ILE A 52 3.26 -2.64 2.65
C ILE A 52 2.39 -2.11 3.79
N ARG A 53 2.30 -0.78 3.96
CA ARG A 53 1.46 -0.17 5.01
C ARG A 53 -0.01 -0.43 4.74
N ASP A 54 -0.46 -0.25 3.50
CA ASP A 54 -1.84 -0.47 3.08
C ASP A 54 -2.23 -1.95 3.32
N ASP A 55 -1.40 -2.90 2.90
CA ASP A 55 -1.61 -4.35 3.11
C ASP A 55 -1.71 -4.71 4.59
N ILE A 56 -0.84 -4.16 5.44
CA ILE A 56 -0.90 -4.36 6.89
C ILE A 56 -2.23 -3.86 7.45
N THR A 57 -2.69 -2.69 7.00
CA THR A 57 -3.96 -2.12 7.49
C THR A 57 -5.16 -2.97 7.05
N VAL A 58 -5.14 -3.49 5.82
CA VAL A 58 -6.17 -4.39 5.29
C VAL A 58 -6.18 -5.71 6.05
N ALA A 59 -5.01 -6.34 6.26
CA ALA A 59 -4.90 -7.62 6.96
C ALA A 59 -5.41 -7.52 8.40
N ARG A 60 -5.00 -6.47 9.13
CA ARG A 60 -5.51 -6.19 10.49
C ARG A 60 -7.01 -5.90 10.51
N GLY A 61 -7.49 -5.08 9.58
CA GLY A 61 -8.91 -4.72 9.48
C GLY A 61 -9.81 -5.94 9.26
N LYS A 62 -9.42 -6.83 8.34
CA LYS A 62 -10.12 -8.11 8.11
C LYS A 62 -10.22 -8.94 9.38
N LEU A 63 -9.10 -9.13 10.09
CA LEU A 63 -9.09 -9.93 11.33
C LEU A 63 -9.91 -9.27 12.45
N ALA A 64 -9.85 -7.95 12.58
CA ALA A 64 -10.63 -7.21 13.57
C ALA A 64 -12.14 -7.29 13.33
N VAL A 65 -12.58 -7.22 12.06
CA VAL A 65 -14.00 -7.38 11.70
C VAL A 65 -14.50 -8.79 12.02
N VAL A 66 -13.69 -9.83 11.77
CA VAL A 66 -14.02 -11.20 12.20
C VAL A 66 -14.19 -11.23 13.72
N ARG A 67 -13.25 -10.62 14.45
CA ARG A 67 -13.23 -10.65 15.92
C ARG A 67 -14.47 -10.02 16.52
N GLU A 68 -14.92 -8.87 16.03
CA GLU A 68 -16.17 -8.22 16.45
C GLU A 68 -17.40 -9.08 16.13
N ARG A 69 -17.45 -9.68 14.94
CA ARG A 69 -18.58 -10.52 14.51
C ARG A 69 -18.76 -11.77 15.37
N LEU A 70 -17.67 -12.36 15.86
CA LEU A 70 -17.70 -13.58 16.67
C LEU A 70 -18.08 -13.32 18.14
N GLY A 71 -18.14 -12.05 18.58
CA GLY A 71 -18.57 -11.70 19.95
C GLY A 71 -17.58 -12.11 21.06
N PRO A 72 -17.96 -11.93 22.34
CA PRO A 72 -17.12 -12.30 23.48
C PRO A 72 -17.01 -13.84 23.64
N PRO A 73 -15.90 -14.37 24.17
CA PRO A 73 -15.76 -15.80 24.47
C PRO A 73 -16.79 -16.24 25.54
N PRO A 74 -17.20 -17.52 25.60
CA PRO A 74 -16.71 -18.67 24.84
C PRO A 74 -17.37 -18.83 23.46
N PHE A 75 -16.58 -19.28 22.47
CA PHE A 75 -17.05 -19.51 21.10
C PHE A 75 -17.77 -20.85 20.97
N SER A 76 -18.76 -20.91 20.07
CA SER A 76 -19.27 -22.19 19.56
C SER A 76 -18.20 -22.90 18.73
N ASP A 77 -18.25 -24.22 18.61
CA ASP A 77 -17.33 -25.00 17.77
C ASP A 77 -17.29 -24.50 16.32
N GLN A 78 -18.44 -24.08 15.79
CA GLN A 78 -18.52 -23.51 14.44
C GLN A 78 -17.79 -22.17 14.32
N ASP A 79 -17.83 -21.36 15.37
CA ASP A 79 -17.19 -20.04 15.41
C ASP A 79 -15.68 -20.16 15.62
N ASN A 80 -15.23 -21.18 16.36
CA ASN A 80 -13.83 -21.56 16.43
C ASN A 80 -13.27 -21.94 15.05
N VAL A 81 -14.01 -22.73 14.26
CA VAL A 81 -13.58 -23.11 12.90
C VAL A 81 -13.49 -21.91 11.98
N LYS A 82 -14.44 -20.96 12.07
CA LYS A 82 -14.37 -19.70 11.31
C LYS A 82 -13.16 -18.87 11.74
N TRP A 83 -12.93 -18.76 13.04
CA TRP A 83 -11.80 -18.01 13.59
C TRP A 83 -10.46 -18.56 13.12
N THR A 84 -10.25 -19.87 13.23
CA THR A 84 -9.00 -20.53 12.80
C THR A 84 -8.75 -20.31 11.31
N PHE A 85 -9.78 -20.44 10.47
CA PHE A 85 -9.67 -20.16 9.04
C PHE A 85 -9.21 -18.72 8.75
N HIS A 86 -9.79 -17.72 9.42
CA HIS A 86 -9.39 -16.33 9.23
C HIS A 86 -8.01 -16.02 9.79
N VAL A 87 -7.61 -16.67 10.89
CA VAL A 87 -6.25 -16.59 11.42
C VAL A 87 -5.24 -17.16 10.42
N ASP A 88 -5.53 -18.29 9.78
CA ASP A 88 -4.62 -18.87 8.79
C ASP A 88 -4.53 -18.04 7.51
N LYS A 89 -5.65 -17.45 7.05
CA LYS A 89 -5.61 -16.44 5.98
C LYS A 89 -4.76 -15.22 6.36
N PHE A 90 -4.88 -14.75 7.59
CA PHE A 90 -4.05 -13.64 8.10
C PHE A 90 -2.56 -14.00 8.11
N LYS A 91 -2.20 -15.21 8.56
CA LYS A 91 -0.81 -15.71 8.52
C LYS A 91 -0.24 -15.68 7.11
N ALA A 92 -1.00 -16.19 6.13
CA ALA A 92 -0.59 -16.17 4.72
C ALA A 92 -0.35 -14.74 4.21
N SER A 93 -1.27 -13.81 4.49
CA SER A 93 -1.08 -12.40 4.12
C SER A 93 0.15 -11.78 4.78
N VAL A 94 0.45 -12.10 6.05
CA VAL A 94 1.66 -11.60 6.72
C VAL A 94 2.94 -12.15 6.07
N GLN A 95 2.94 -13.40 5.60
CA GLN A 95 4.09 -13.96 4.88
C GLN A 95 4.34 -13.24 3.55
N GLU A 96 3.28 -12.91 2.81
CA GLU A 96 3.38 -12.10 1.59
C GLU A 96 3.92 -10.70 1.89
N ILE A 97 3.42 -10.06 2.95
CA ILE A 97 3.92 -8.76 3.43
C ILE A 97 5.40 -8.84 3.79
N ASN A 98 5.84 -9.88 4.49
CA ASN A 98 7.25 -10.07 4.86
C ASN A 98 8.14 -10.27 3.62
N THR A 99 7.62 -10.91 2.58
CA THR A 99 8.30 -11.00 1.27
C THR A 99 8.45 -9.62 0.62
N LYS A 100 7.40 -8.78 0.66
CA LYS A 100 7.48 -7.39 0.18
C LYS A 100 8.46 -6.56 1.00
N ILE A 101 8.51 -6.75 2.32
CA ILE A 101 9.48 -6.11 3.21
C ILE A 101 10.91 -6.48 2.83
N ASN A 102 11.18 -7.76 2.51
CA ASN A 102 12.50 -8.17 2.01
C ASN A 102 12.87 -7.41 0.73
N LYS A 103 11.96 -7.39 -0.25
CA LYS A 103 12.18 -6.64 -1.50
C LYS A 103 12.47 -5.17 -1.21
N PHE A 104 11.67 -4.54 -0.35
CA PHE A 104 11.85 -3.16 0.07
C PHE A 104 13.21 -2.91 0.71
N ASN A 105 13.65 -3.79 1.62
CA ASN A 105 14.94 -3.68 2.29
C ASN A 105 16.13 -3.81 1.31
N PHE A 106 15.96 -4.50 0.19
CA PHE A 106 16.98 -4.61 -0.85
C PHE A 106 17.08 -3.37 -1.76
N ILE A 107 15.99 -2.62 -1.93
CA ILE A 107 15.95 -1.48 -2.86
C ILE A 107 16.05 -0.12 -2.16
N VAL A 108 15.85 -0.06 -0.85
CA VAL A 108 15.84 1.20 -0.11
C VAL A 108 17.27 1.79 -0.07
N PRO A 109 17.45 3.07 -0.44
CA PRO A 109 18.79 3.66 -0.54
C PRO A 109 19.44 3.97 0.82
N PHE A 110 18.68 3.94 1.91
CA PHE A 110 19.15 4.29 3.25
C PHE A 110 18.82 3.18 4.25
N MET A 111 19.82 2.73 5.00
CA MET A 111 19.69 1.64 5.98
C MET A 111 18.67 1.96 7.08
N GLU A 112 18.61 3.22 7.52
CA GLU A 112 17.68 3.70 8.56
C GLU A 112 16.21 3.53 8.18
N ASN A 113 15.92 3.46 6.88
CA ASN A 113 14.57 3.30 6.36
C ASN A 113 14.16 1.84 6.18
N GLN A 114 15.04 0.87 6.47
CA GLN A 114 14.71 -0.55 6.39
C GLN A 114 13.60 -0.92 7.39
N MET A 115 12.79 -1.90 7.01
CA MET A 115 11.66 -2.38 7.79
C MET A 115 11.97 -3.74 8.40
N VAL A 116 11.56 -3.93 9.65
CA VAL A 116 11.62 -5.23 10.32
C VAL A 116 10.44 -6.08 9.87
N HIS A 117 10.66 -7.40 9.80
CA HIS A 117 9.59 -8.35 9.54
C HIS A 117 8.47 -8.22 10.55
N TYR A 118 7.29 -8.51 10.05
CA TYR A 118 6.06 -8.43 10.79
C TYR A 118 5.82 -9.75 11.53
N ASN A 119 5.83 -9.68 12.86
CA ASN A 119 5.58 -10.82 13.74
C ASN A 119 4.09 -11.22 13.68
N ILE A 120 3.80 -12.50 13.46
CA ILE A 120 2.43 -12.99 13.29
C ILE A 120 1.68 -12.97 14.63
N GLU A 121 2.21 -13.68 15.62
CA GLU A 121 1.55 -13.96 16.90
C GLU A 121 1.27 -12.67 17.67
N GLY A 122 2.27 -11.80 17.80
CA GLY A 122 2.14 -10.54 18.51
C GLY A 122 1.17 -9.57 17.84
N ASN A 123 0.87 -9.74 16.54
CA ASN A 123 -0.16 -8.94 15.87
C ASN A 123 -1.56 -9.52 16.06
N ILE A 124 -1.69 -10.85 16.07
CA ILE A 124 -2.96 -11.50 16.41
C ILE A 124 -3.39 -11.07 17.82
N GLU A 125 -2.48 -11.12 18.79
CA GLU A 125 -2.75 -10.67 20.17
C GLU A 125 -3.17 -9.19 20.23
N LYS A 126 -2.47 -8.31 19.50
CA LYS A 126 -2.83 -6.88 19.43
C LYS A 126 -4.23 -6.66 18.88
N VAL A 127 -4.64 -7.43 17.87
CA VAL A 127 -5.98 -7.34 17.27
C VAL A 127 -7.04 -7.91 18.21
N ILE A 128 -6.75 -9.02 18.90
CA ILE A 128 -7.67 -9.62 19.88
C ILE A 128 -7.94 -8.65 21.05
N ASN A 129 -6.90 -7.98 21.55
CA ASN A 129 -7.00 -7.08 22.69
C ASN A 129 -7.69 -5.75 22.36
N ASN A 130 -7.52 -5.24 21.13
CA ASN A 130 -8.06 -3.95 20.72
C ASN A 130 -8.62 -4.00 19.29
N PRO A 131 -9.71 -4.74 19.02
CA PRO A 131 -10.25 -4.90 17.67
C PRO A 131 -10.73 -3.57 17.09
N SER A 132 -11.39 -2.74 17.89
CA SER A 132 -11.99 -1.46 17.45
C SER A 132 -10.96 -0.45 16.92
N ARG A 133 -9.68 -0.56 17.32
CA ARG A 133 -8.59 0.30 16.82
C ARG A 133 -8.26 0.05 15.34
N TYR A 134 -8.52 -1.16 14.85
CA TYR A 134 -8.11 -1.59 13.51
C TYR A 134 -9.27 -1.66 12.53
N ILE A 135 -10.49 -1.40 12.98
CA ILE A 135 -11.67 -1.34 12.12
C ILE A 135 -11.70 0.04 11.49
N GLN A 136 -11.52 0.05 10.17
CA GLN A 136 -11.70 1.26 9.38
C GLN A 136 -13.17 1.32 8.95
N ALA A 137 -13.76 2.51 8.97
CA ALA A 137 -15.12 2.74 8.48
C ALA A 137 -15.08 3.37 7.09
N ASP A 138 -16.03 2.98 6.23
CA ASP A 138 -16.25 3.68 4.97
C ASP A 138 -16.94 5.05 5.20
N ALA A 139 -17.13 5.82 4.12
CA ALA A 139 -17.83 7.12 4.17
C ALA A 139 -19.27 7.03 4.71
N ASN A 140 -19.85 5.82 4.74
CA ASN A 140 -21.20 5.54 5.21
C ASN A 140 -21.22 4.93 6.63
N GLY A 141 -20.07 4.84 7.30
CA GLY A 141 -19.93 4.28 8.65
C GLY A 141 -19.95 2.74 8.72
N ARG A 142 -19.91 2.02 7.59
CA ARG A 142 -19.84 0.56 7.57
C ARG A 142 -18.39 0.09 7.77
N PRO A 143 -18.16 -1.01 8.52
CA PRO A 143 -16.82 -1.59 8.65
C PRO A 143 -16.27 -1.99 7.27
N LEU A 144 -15.13 -1.42 6.90
CA LEU A 144 -14.40 -1.83 5.70
C LEU A 144 -14.06 -3.33 5.81
N TYR A 145 -14.07 -4.01 4.66
CA TYR A 145 -13.79 -5.45 4.53
C TYR A 145 -14.85 -6.41 5.10
N ALA A 146 -15.96 -5.90 5.65
CA ALA A 146 -17.11 -6.70 6.09
C ALA A 146 -17.57 -7.73 5.05
N ASP A 147 -17.65 -7.35 3.79
CA ASP A 147 -18.12 -8.24 2.73
C ASP A 147 -17.08 -9.31 2.35
N SER A 148 -15.79 -8.99 2.48
CA SER A 148 -14.67 -9.91 2.20
C SER A 148 -14.43 -10.96 3.28
N VAL A 149 -14.96 -10.72 4.48
CA VAL A 149 -14.86 -11.62 5.64
C VAL A 149 -15.96 -12.67 5.63
N SER A 150 -17.05 -12.45 4.89
CA SER A 150 -18.05 -13.48 4.65
C SER A 150 -17.36 -14.72 4.07
N MET A 151 -17.56 -15.90 4.67
CA MET A 151 -17.24 -17.15 3.98
C MET A 151 -18.18 -17.27 2.79
N GLN A 152 -17.83 -16.63 1.68
CA GLN A 152 -18.27 -17.11 0.39
C GLN A 152 -17.60 -18.47 0.26
N SER A 153 -18.39 -19.53 0.22
CA SER A 153 -17.95 -20.78 -0.39
C SER A 153 -17.24 -20.37 -1.67
N ASP A 154 -15.96 -20.70 -1.82
CA ASP A 154 -15.29 -20.72 -3.11
C ASP A 154 -16.02 -21.77 -3.98
N ASN A 155 -17.25 -21.47 -4.41
CA ASN A 155 -17.79 -22.01 -5.63
C ASN A 155 -16.96 -21.34 -6.73
N LYS A 156 -15.74 -21.84 -6.91
CA LYS A 156 -15.15 -21.89 -8.23
C LYS A 156 -16.14 -22.69 -9.07
N ASN A 157 -17.12 -22.00 -9.64
CA ASN A 157 -17.85 -22.53 -10.78
C ASN A 157 -16.80 -22.68 -11.88
N GLU A 158 -16.17 -23.86 -11.95
CA GLU A 158 -15.29 -24.27 -13.07
C GLU A 158 -16.07 -24.44 -14.40
N ASN A 159 -17.31 -23.94 -14.47
CA ASN A 159 -18.16 -24.02 -15.65
C ASN A 159 -18.51 -22.64 -16.24
N THR A 160 -17.59 -21.68 -16.26
CA THR A 160 -17.63 -20.62 -17.28
C THR A 160 -16.84 -21.06 -18.50
N THR A 161 -17.37 -22.06 -19.22
CA THR A 161 -16.99 -22.26 -20.63
C THR A 161 -17.49 -21.05 -21.39
N ILE A 162 -16.59 -20.09 -21.62
CA ILE A 162 -16.88 -18.91 -22.42
C ILE A 162 -17.37 -19.40 -23.79
N GLN A 163 -18.63 -19.14 -24.10
CA GLN A 163 -19.23 -19.48 -25.39
C GLN A 163 -18.73 -18.47 -26.43
N TRP A 164 -17.52 -18.71 -26.95
CA TRP A 164 -16.85 -17.85 -27.92
C TRP A 164 -17.70 -17.53 -29.16
N LYS A 165 -18.67 -18.38 -29.50
CA LYS A 165 -19.63 -18.16 -30.58
C LYS A 165 -20.50 -16.91 -30.36
N GLU A 166 -20.98 -16.66 -29.15
CA GLU A 166 -21.78 -15.48 -28.81
C GLU A 166 -20.91 -14.22 -28.76
N VAL A 167 -19.71 -14.32 -28.19
CA VAL A 167 -18.74 -13.22 -28.13
C VAL A 167 -18.39 -12.73 -29.54
N TRP A 168 -18.07 -13.64 -30.46
CA TRP A 168 -17.77 -13.29 -31.84
C TRP A 168 -18.98 -12.77 -32.62
N SER A 169 -20.20 -13.20 -32.29
CA SER A 169 -21.42 -12.64 -32.89
C SER A 169 -21.62 -11.18 -32.49
N ASN A 170 -21.44 -10.86 -31.21
CA ASN A 170 -21.59 -9.49 -30.69
C ASN A 170 -20.52 -8.56 -31.27
N ILE A 171 -19.27 -9.02 -31.34
CA ILE A 171 -18.19 -8.26 -31.97
C ILE A 171 -18.51 -7.98 -33.45
N LYS A 172 -18.99 -8.99 -34.19
CA LYS A 172 -19.37 -8.78 -35.60
C LYS A 172 -20.50 -7.76 -35.74
N GLN A 173 -21.52 -7.78 -34.88
CA GLN A 173 -22.60 -6.78 -34.93
C GLN A 173 -22.09 -5.34 -34.77
N VAL A 174 -21.11 -5.11 -33.89
CA VAL A 174 -20.49 -3.79 -33.69
C VAL A 174 -19.83 -3.26 -34.97
N PHE A 175 -19.24 -4.15 -35.78
CA PHE A 175 -18.55 -3.77 -37.02
C PHE A 175 -19.42 -3.87 -38.28
N THR A 176 -20.66 -4.38 -38.18
CA THR A 176 -21.56 -4.55 -39.34
C THR A 176 -22.54 -3.38 -39.50
N VAL A 177 -22.53 -2.38 -38.61
CA VAL A 177 -23.31 -1.15 -38.83
C VAL A 177 -22.53 -0.21 -39.74
N ARG A 178 -22.75 -0.36 -41.05
CA ARG A 178 -22.56 0.69 -42.06
C ARG A 178 -23.56 0.51 -43.19
#